data_AF-A0A532CI47-F1
#
_entry.id   AF-A0A532CI47-F1
#
_cell.length_a   1.000
_cell.length_b   1.000
_cell.length_c   1.000
_cell.angle_alpha   90.00
_cell.angle_beta   90.00
_cell.angle_gamma   90.00
#
_symmetry.space_group_name_H-M   'P 1'
#
loop_
_entity.id
_entity.type
_entity.pdbx_description
1 polymer ?
#
loop_
_entity_poly.entity_id
_entity_poly.type
_entity_poly.pdbx_seq_one_letter_code
_entity_poly.pdbx_strand_id
1 'polypeptide(L)'
;MDHAQWQRIVGALRDVSDIDSAVAAAAELQASASSEDLQRLVALLTDESFFVREAAAWSLSDLGRVDVLPQLLAAYQRGFDEGHDNDGFSAALIDLVQSKSVESQTQLQALATANDSALRENAVWLLEFVRDALDGGAQSR
;
A
#
# COMPACT_ATOMS: atom_id res chain seq x y z
N MET A 1 -5.87 2.16 17.48
CA MET A 1 -5.41 1.13 18.46
C MET A 1 -4.60 1.75 19.60
N ASP A 2 -4.58 1.12 20.78
CA ASP A 2 -3.69 1.56 21.88
C ASP A 2 -2.21 1.22 21.61
N HIS A 3 -1.32 1.71 22.46
CA HIS A 3 0.12 1.54 22.28
C HIS A 3 0.58 0.08 22.44
N ALA A 4 -0.01 -0.67 23.37
CA ALA A 4 0.40 -2.05 23.65
C ALA A 4 -0.01 -2.98 22.51
N GLN A 5 -1.24 -2.82 22.02
CA GLN A 5 -1.72 -3.54 20.84
C GLN A 5 -0.85 -3.24 19.63
N TRP A 6 -0.55 -1.96 19.37
CA TRP A 6 0.32 -1.55 18.27
C TRP A 6 1.70 -2.21 18.32
N GLN A 7 2.38 -2.17 19.47
CA GLN A 7 3.71 -2.75 19.62
C GLN A 7 3.71 -4.27 19.41
N ARG A 8 2.69 -4.97 19.91
CA ARG A 8 2.55 -6.41 19.69
C ARG A 8 2.38 -6.74 18.21
N ILE A 9 1.46 -6.06 17.53
CA ILE A 9 1.20 -6.28 16.10
C ILE A 9 2.47 -6.03 15.28
N VAL A 10 3.10 -4.86 15.45
CA VAL A 10 4.31 -4.52 14.69
C VAL A 10 5.49 -5.44 15.04
N GLY A 11 5.60 -5.86 16.30
CA GLY A 11 6.60 -6.85 16.71
C GLY A 11 6.42 -8.18 15.98
N ALA A 12 5.19 -8.70 15.93
CA ALA A 12 4.87 -9.94 15.23
C ALA A 12 5.07 -9.82 13.71
N LEU A 13 4.74 -8.69 13.10
CA LEU A 13 5.00 -8.44 11.67
C LEU A 13 6.49 -8.48 11.30
N ARG A 14 7.36 -8.11 12.25
CA ARG A 14 8.82 -8.12 12.05
C ARG A 14 9.47 -9.47 12.35
N ASP A 15 8.75 -10.38 13.00
CA ASP A 15 9.29 -11.69 13.37
C ASP A 15 9.17 -12.68 12.21
N VAL A 16 10.19 -12.70 11.38
CA VAL A 16 10.29 -13.60 10.22
C VAL A 16 10.49 -15.08 10.60
N SER A 17 10.64 -15.39 11.89
CA SER A 17 10.74 -16.78 12.37
C SER A 17 9.37 -17.44 12.60
N ASP A 18 8.31 -16.63 12.73
CA ASP A 18 6.93 -17.07 12.94
C ASP A 18 5.99 -16.44 11.90
N ILE A 19 5.95 -17.06 10.73
CA ILE A 19 5.13 -16.58 9.60
C ILE A 19 3.63 -16.60 9.94
N ASP A 20 3.16 -17.59 10.69
CA ASP A 20 1.74 -17.68 11.07
C ASP A 20 1.34 -16.51 11.97
N SER A 21 2.20 -16.17 12.94
CA SER A 21 2.01 -14.98 13.78
C SER A 21 2.09 -13.68 12.96
N ALA A 22 3.00 -13.58 11.99
CA ALA A 22 3.12 -12.41 11.14
C ALA A 22 1.87 -12.21 10.26
N VAL A 23 1.35 -13.27 9.65
CA VAL A 23 0.10 -13.24 8.86
C VAL A 23 -1.09 -12.85 9.73
N ALA A 24 -1.21 -13.43 10.93
CA ALA A 24 -2.28 -13.05 11.86
C ALA A 24 -2.19 -11.58 12.28
N ALA A 25 -0.97 -11.07 12.50
CA ALA A 25 -0.74 -9.66 12.83
C ALA A 25 -1.09 -8.72 11.67
N ALA A 26 -0.81 -9.10 10.41
CA ALA A 26 -1.20 -8.32 9.25
C ALA A 26 -2.72 -8.19 9.13
N ALA A 27 -3.44 -9.32 9.29
CA ALA A 27 -4.89 -9.33 9.30
C ALA A 27 -5.48 -8.50 10.46
N GLU A 28 -4.88 -8.59 11.66
CA GLU A 28 -5.31 -7.79 12.81
C GLU A 28 -5.06 -6.30 12.59
N LEU A 29 -3.89 -5.94 12.04
CA LEU A 29 -3.55 -4.54 11.72
C LEU A 29 -4.62 -3.94 10.79
N GLN A 30 -4.91 -4.64 9.69
CA GLN A 30 -5.90 -4.19 8.71
C GLN A 30 -7.30 -4.05 9.34
N ALA A 31 -7.75 -5.06 10.11
CA ALA A 31 -9.08 -5.04 10.72
C ALA A 31 -9.24 -4.00 11.84
N SER A 32 -8.15 -3.63 12.53
CA SER A 32 -8.19 -2.76 13.71
C SER A 32 -7.72 -1.32 13.42
N ALA A 33 -7.07 -1.09 12.29
CA ALA A 33 -6.58 0.22 11.90
C ALA A 33 -7.72 1.23 11.74
N SER A 34 -7.43 2.45 12.17
CA SER A 34 -8.36 3.58 12.08
C SER A 34 -7.64 4.84 11.63
N SER A 35 -8.39 5.91 11.38
CA SER A 35 -7.81 7.22 11.06
C SER A 35 -6.86 7.76 12.14
N GLU A 36 -7.02 7.33 13.41
CA GLU A 36 -6.13 7.70 14.52
C GLU A 36 -4.74 7.04 14.42
N ASP A 37 -4.63 5.99 13.61
CA ASP A 37 -3.38 5.23 13.43
C ASP A 37 -2.60 5.71 12.19
N LEU A 38 -3.14 6.63 11.39
CA LEU A 38 -2.57 7.07 10.11
C LEU A 38 -1.07 7.35 10.17
N GLN A 39 -0.64 8.24 11.06
CA GLN A 39 0.77 8.66 11.11
C GLN A 39 1.70 7.49 11.45
N ARG A 40 1.20 6.55 12.27
CA ARG A 40 1.94 5.34 12.62
C ARG A 40 2.01 4.37 11.43
N LEU A 41 0.91 4.19 10.69
CA LEU A 41 0.87 3.39 9.46
C LEU A 41 1.80 3.95 8.38
N VAL A 42 1.78 5.27 8.16
CA VAL A 42 2.69 5.94 7.21
C VAL A 42 4.15 5.74 7.61
N ALA A 43 4.47 5.73 8.90
CA ALA A 43 5.82 5.44 9.37
C ALA A 43 6.27 4.00 9.03
N LEU A 44 5.35 3.03 9.08
CA LEU A 44 5.65 1.64 8.71
C LEU A 44 6.01 1.46 7.22
N LEU A 45 5.64 2.39 6.34
CA LEU A 45 6.06 2.36 4.93
C LEU A 45 7.57 2.56 4.73
N THR A 46 8.30 2.93 5.79
CA THR A 46 9.77 3.04 5.78
C THR A 46 10.47 1.90 6.54
N ASP A 47 9.70 0.92 7.02
CA ASP A 47 10.25 -0.23 7.73
C ASP A 47 11.18 -1.06 6.83
N GLU A 48 12.19 -1.67 7.45
CA GLU A 48 13.17 -2.51 6.75
C GLU A 48 12.53 -3.81 6.24
N SER A 49 11.52 -4.33 6.96
CA SER A 49 10.79 -5.51 6.50
C SER A 49 9.79 -5.13 5.41
N PHE A 50 9.96 -5.69 4.21
CA PHE A 50 8.98 -5.57 3.14
C PHE A 50 7.57 -6.00 3.56
N PHE A 51 7.46 -7.07 4.35
CA PHE A 51 6.18 -7.57 4.85
C PHE A 51 5.46 -6.56 5.75
N VAL A 52 6.21 -5.80 6.57
CA VAL A 52 5.64 -4.70 7.39
C VAL A 52 5.12 -3.58 6.49
N ARG A 53 5.88 -3.22 5.44
CA ARG A 53 5.46 -2.18 4.49
C ARG A 53 4.19 -2.58 3.74
N GLU A 54 4.09 -3.85 3.30
CA GLU A 54 2.91 -4.39 2.63
C GLU A 54 1.68 -4.42 3.55
N ALA A 55 1.83 -4.88 4.80
CA ALA A 55 0.72 -4.88 5.77
C ALA A 55 0.19 -3.46 6.05
N ALA A 56 1.09 -2.46 6.11
CA ALA A 56 0.72 -1.06 6.24
C ALA A 56 0.00 -0.55 4.98
N ALA A 57 0.43 -0.95 3.78
CA ALA A 57 -0.20 -0.56 2.52
C ALA A 57 -1.67 -1.03 2.43
N TRP A 58 -1.96 -2.29 2.81
CA TRP A 58 -3.34 -2.79 2.90
C TRP A 58 -4.20 -1.98 3.86
N SER A 59 -3.69 -1.69 5.05
CA SER A 59 -4.42 -0.91 6.05
C SER A 59 -4.69 0.53 5.57
N LEU A 60 -3.75 1.14 4.85
CA LEU A 60 -3.93 2.47 4.26
C LEU A 60 -4.90 2.45 3.07
N SER A 61 -4.95 1.34 2.31
CA SER A 61 -5.93 1.12 1.25
C SER A 61 -7.35 1.08 1.80
N ASP A 62 -7.59 0.25 2.83
CA ASP A 62 -8.91 0.10 3.45
C ASP A 62 -9.41 1.40 4.08
N LEU A 63 -8.48 2.21 4.62
CA LEU A 63 -8.78 3.54 5.13
C LEU A 63 -8.97 4.59 4.03
N GLY A 64 -8.77 4.23 2.76
CA GLY A 64 -8.97 5.08 1.60
C GLY A 64 -7.99 6.24 1.53
N ARG A 65 -6.74 6.05 1.98
CA ARG A 65 -5.74 7.12 2.13
C ARG A 65 -5.04 7.46 0.83
N VAL A 66 -5.75 8.15 -0.05
CA VAL A 66 -5.19 8.63 -1.32
C VAL A 66 -4.08 9.67 -1.09
N ASP A 67 -4.21 10.49 -0.05
CA ASP A 67 -3.27 11.56 0.28
C ASP A 67 -1.84 11.07 0.53
N VAL A 68 -1.65 9.79 0.87
CA VAL A 68 -0.34 9.16 1.13
C VAL A 68 0.19 8.31 -0.03
N LEU A 69 -0.41 8.42 -1.22
CA LEU A 69 0.08 7.76 -2.45
C LEU A 69 1.58 7.96 -2.71
N PRO A 70 2.19 9.16 -2.54
CA PRO A 70 3.63 9.32 -2.77
C PRO A 70 4.47 8.40 -1.86
N GLN A 71 4.08 8.24 -0.59
CA GLN A 71 4.75 7.37 0.37
C GLN A 71 4.53 5.90 0.04
N LEU A 72 3.31 5.53 -0.39
CA LEU A 72 3.01 4.17 -0.84
C LEU A 72 3.83 3.79 -2.08
N LEU A 73 3.91 4.66 -3.09
CA LEU A 73 4.68 4.42 -4.31
C LEU A 73 6.19 4.40 -4.06
N ALA A 74 6.69 5.17 -3.09
CA ALA A 74 8.09 5.09 -2.67
C ALA A 74 8.40 3.74 -1.98
N ALA A 75 7.52 3.29 -1.08
CA ALA A 75 7.65 1.99 -0.42
C ALA A 75 7.54 0.81 -1.40
N TYR A 76 6.65 0.96 -2.40
CA TYR A 76 6.50 0.03 -3.51
C TYR A 76 7.79 -0.06 -4.33
N GLN A 77 8.37 1.09 -4.75
CA GLN A 77 9.64 1.11 -5.47
C GLN A 77 10.75 0.39 -4.68
N ARG A 78 10.85 0.71 -3.38
CA ARG A 78 11.85 0.08 -2.50
C ARG A 78 11.73 -1.45 -2.50
N GLY A 79 10.51 -1.99 -2.59
CA GLY A 79 10.29 -3.43 -2.73
C GLY A 79 10.99 -4.03 -3.96
N PHE A 80 10.88 -3.38 -5.12
CA PHE A 80 11.60 -3.83 -6.32
C PHE A 80 13.11 -3.65 -6.20
N ASP A 81 13.57 -2.55 -5.61
CA ASP A 81 15.00 -2.30 -5.38
C ASP A 81 15.62 -3.39 -4.48
N GLU A 82 14.83 -3.95 -3.55
CA GLU A 82 15.20 -5.06 -2.66
C GLU A 82 14.97 -6.44 -3.28
N GLY A 83 14.35 -6.53 -4.47
CA GLY A 83 14.13 -7.76 -5.21
C GLY A 83 12.83 -8.52 -4.88
N HIS A 84 11.84 -7.85 -4.28
CA HIS A 84 10.50 -8.40 -4.06
C HIS A 84 9.65 -8.35 -5.34
N ASP A 85 8.70 -9.27 -5.48
CA ASP A 85 7.74 -9.30 -6.59
C ASP A 85 6.64 -8.23 -6.47
N ASN A 86 6.41 -7.74 -5.25
CA ASN A 86 5.41 -6.74 -4.91
C ASN A 86 3.96 -7.14 -5.24
N ASP A 87 3.63 -8.43 -5.32
CA ASP A 87 2.29 -8.86 -5.73
C ASP A 87 1.20 -8.39 -4.76
N GLY A 88 1.40 -8.59 -3.45
CA GLY A 88 0.45 -8.16 -2.43
C GLY A 88 0.36 -6.64 -2.31
N PHE A 89 1.49 -5.94 -2.40
CA PHE A 89 1.52 -4.47 -2.42
C PHE A 89 0.80 -3.90 -3.65
N SER A 90 0.99 -4.52 -4.83
CA SER A 90 0.30 -4.12 -6.07
C SER A 90 -1.21 -4.24 -5.89
N ALA A 91 -1.69 -5.33 -5.29
CA ALA A 91 -3.12 -5.51 -5.01
C ALA A 91 -3.68 -4.43 -4.08
N ALA A 92 -2.95 -4.05 -3.03
CA ALA A 92 -3.36 -2.96 -2.13
C ALA A 92 -3.45 -1.61 -2.87
N LEU A 93 -2.48 -1.29 -3.74
CA LEU A 93 -2.51 -0.05 -4.54
C LEU A 93 -3.68 -0.03 -5.53
N ILE A 94 -3.93 -1.14 -6.20
CA ILE A 94 -5.04 -1.26 -7.16
C ILE A 94 -6.38 -1.09 -6.44
N ASP A 95 -6.55 -1.73 -5.28
CA ASP A 95 -7.77 -1.61 -4.47
C ASP A 95 -8.04 -0.17 -4.01
N LEU A 96 -7.01 0.54 -3.51
CA LEU A 96 -7.12 1.95 -3.14
C LEU A 96 -7.56 2.81 -4.32
N VAL A 97 -6.93 2.61 -5.48
CA VAL A 97 -7.24 3.42 -6.67
C VAL A 97 -8.63 3.12 -7.20
N GLN A 98 -9.05 1.86 -7.23
CA GLN A 98 -10.39 1.47 -7.68
C GLN A 98 -11.48 1.97 -6.72
N SER A 99 -11.25 1.91 -5.41
CA SER A 99 -12.22 2.35 -4.40
C SER A 99 -12.36 3.89 -4.33
N LYS A 100 -11.32 4.64 -4.68
CA LYS A 100 -11.27 6.12 -4.65
C LYS A 100 -10.98 6.76 -6.00
N SER A 101 -11.51 6.19 -7.08
CA SER A 101 -11.13 6.45 -8.48
C SER A 101 -10.92 7.91 -8.88
N VAL A 102 -11.81 8.84 -8.53
CA VAL A 102 -11.69 10.25 -8.93
C VAL A 102 -10.55 10.97 -8.18
N GLU A 103 -10.46 10.74 -6.87
CA GLU A 103 -9.45 11.35 -6.02
C GLU A 103 -8.07 10.79 -6.36
N SER A 104 -7.98 9.46 -6.50
CA SER A 104 -6.75 8.76 -6.84
C SER A 104 -6.25 9.13 -8.23
N GLN A 105 -7.13 9.23 -9.23
CA GLN A 105 -6.75 9.70 -10.57
C GLN A 105 -6.11 11.09 -10.54
N THR A 106 -6.71 12.03 -9.81
CA THR A 106 -6.20 13.40 -9.74
C THR A 106 -4.78 13.42 -9.16
N GLN A 107 -4.56 12.69 -8.06
CA GLN A 107 -3.25 12.64 -7.42
C GLN A 107 -2.21 11.87 -8.24
N LEU A 108 -2.58 10.73 -8.83
CA LEU A 108 -1.69 9.96 -9.69
C LEU A 108 -1.31 10.73 -10.96
N GLN A 109 -2.22 11.51 -11.54
CA GLN A 109 -1.90 12.34 -12.71
C GLN A 109 -0.88 13.43 -12.38
N ALA A 110 -0.94 14.00 -11.17
CA ALA A 110 0.08 14.93 -10.69
C ALA A 110 1.43 14.22 -10.50
N LEU A 111 1.43 13.04 -9.87
CA LEU A 111 2.63 12.23 -9.65
C LEU A 111 3.27 11.72 -10.95
N ALA A 112 2.47 11.44 -11.98
CA ALA A 112 2.92 11.10 -13.32
C ALA A 112 3.68 12.24 -14.03
N THR A 113 3.78 13.42 -13.41
CA THR A 113 4.61 14.55 -13.87
C THR A 113 5.70 14.95 -12.88
N ALA A 114 5.88 14.17 -11.81
CA ALA A 114 6.88 14.44 -10.79
C ALA A 114 8.31 14.35 -11.36
N ASN A 115 9.22 15.12 -10.76
CA ASN A 115 10.65 15.09 -11.12
C ASN A 115 11.31 13.75 -10.75
N ASP A 116 10.87 13.15 -9.65
CA ASP A 116 11.29 11.82 -9.23
C ASP A 116 10.84 10.78 -10.26
N SER A 117 11.79 10.07 -10.86
CA SER A 117 11.50 9.12 -11.94
C SER A 117 10.73 7.90 -11.46
N ALA A 118 11.07 7.36 -10.29
CA ALA A 118 10.41 6.18 -9.77
C ALA A 118 8.95 6.48 -9.41
N LEU A 119 8.70 7.60 -8.73
CA LEU A 119 7.32 8.02 -8.43
C LEU A 119 6.51 8.24 -9.70
N ARG A 120 7.12 8.87 -10.71
CA ARG A 120 6.47 9.11 -12.01
C ARG A 120 6.13 7.80 -12.72
N GLU A 121 7.09 6.89 -12.84
CA GLU A 121 6.91 5.61 -13.52
C GLU A 121 5.87 4.72 -12.83
N ASN A 122 5.93 4.63 -11.50
CA ASN A 122 4.95 3.86 -10.73
C ASN A 122 3.54 4.48 -10.81
N ALA A 123 3.41 5.81 -10.83
CA ALA A 123 2.12 6.47 -11.02
C ALA A 123 1.53 6.22 -12.42
N VAL A 124 2.36 6.27 -13.47
CA VAL A 124 1.95 5.95 -14.85
C VAL A 124 1.49 4.50 -14.95
N TRP A 125 2.29 3.56 -14.44
CA TRP A 125 1.92 2.14 -14.41
C TRP A 125 0.56 1.92 -13.75
N LEU A 126 0.35 2.50 -12.56
CA LEU A 126 -0.89 2.28 -11.81
C LEU A 126 -2.12 2.86 -12.52
N LEU A 127 -1.98 4.02 -13.19
CA LEU A 127 -3.01 4.60 -14.04
C LEU A 127 -3.37 3.70 -15.23
N GLU A 128 -2.35 3.17 -15.92
CA GLU A 128 -2.54 2.32 -17.10
C GLU A 128 -3.14 0.97 -16.71
N PHE A 129 -2.64 0.33 -15.66
CA PHE A 129 -3.12 -0.96 -15.20
C PHE A 129 -4.61 -0.92 -14.83
N VAL A 130 -5.02 0.09 -14.04
CA VAL A 130 -6.43 0.23 -13.63
C VAL A 130 -7.33 0.57 -14.81
N ARG A 131 -6.89 1.39 -15.76
CA ARG A 131 -7.63 1.67 -17.00
C ARG A 131 -7.87 0.38 -17.79
N ASP A 132 -6.82 -0.37 -18.05
CA ASP A 132 -6.89 -1.57 -18.89
C ASP A 132 -7.78 -2.65 -18.24
N ALA A 133 -7.75 -2.77 -16.91
CA ALA A 133 -8.65 -3.66 -16.16
C ALA A 133 -10.14 -3.27 -16.30
N LEU A 134 -10.47 -1.97 -16.35
CA LEU A 134 -11.83 -1.49 -16.55
C LEU A 134 -12.31 -1.67 -17.99
N ASP A 135 -11.44 -1.38 -18.97
CA ASP A 135 -11.75 -1.47 -20.40
C ASP A 135 -11.92 -2.93 -20.87
N GLY A 136 -11.12 -3.86 -20.33
CA GLY A 136 -11.26 -5.31 -20.62
C GLY A 136 -12.55 -5.92 -20.04
N GLY A 137 -13.08 -5.37 -18.95
CA GLY A 137 -14.35 -5.79 -18.37
C GLY A 137 -15.58 -5.33 -19.17
N ALA A 138 -15.47 -4.23 -19.92
CA ALA A 138 -16.55 -3.67 -20.73
C ALA A 138 -16.75 -4.40 -22.08
N GLN A 139 -15.70 -5.03 -22.62
CA GLN A 139 -15.78 -5.78 -23.88
C GLN A 139 -16.27 -7.24 -23.70
N SER A 140 -16.40 -7.69 -22.45
CA SER A 140 -16.72 -9.08 -22.08
C SER A 140 -18.17 -9.29 -21.58
N ARG A 141 -19.08 -8.34 -21.83
CA ARG A 141 -20.50 -8.40 -21.40
C ARG A 141 -21.47 -8.25 -22.56
#